data_AF-A0A7C4DNM2-F1
#
_entry.id   AF-A0A7C4DNM2-F1
#
_cell.length_a   1.000
_cell.length_b   1.000
_cell.length_c   1.000
_cell.angle_alpha   90.00
_cell.angle_beta   90.00
_cell.angle_gamma   90.00
#
_symmetry.space_group_name_H-M   'P 1'
#
loop_
_entity.id
_entity.type
_entity.pdbx_description
1 polymer ?
#
loop_
_entity_poly.entity_id
_entity_poly.type
_entity_poly.pdbx_seq_one_letter_code
_entity_poly.pdbx_strand_id
1 'polypeptide(L)' 'MAVKFGVNTLLWTAGFGEEDLPLLARIKGWGFDGVEIARFSFDGFPAGKIRRALADEGLGCTLCWALTGAVSLVSGDPA' A
#
# COMPACT_ATOMS: atom_id res chain seq x y z
N MET A 1 -17.49 14.47 -11.29
CA MET A 1 -16.40 13.46 -11.27
C MET A 1 -17.02 12.09 -11.11
N ALA A 2 -16.51 11.08 -11.82
CA ALA A 2 -16.93 9.69 -11.59
C ALA A 2 -16.37 9.17 -10.24
N VAL A 3 -17.11 8.29 -9.57
CA VAL A 3 -16.67 7.60 -8.36
C VAL A 3 -15.52 6.66 -8.71
N LYS A 4 -14.50 6.57 -7.85
CA LYS A 4 -13.37 5.65 -7.98
C LYS A 4 -13.48 4.51 -6.97
N PHE A 5 -13.17 3.29 -7.39
CA PHE A 5 -13.13 2.12 -6.54
C PHE A 5 -11.68 1.71 -6.26
N GLY A 6 -11.30 1.76 -4.98
CA GLY A 6 -9.98 1.30 -4.52
C GLY A 6 -10.08 -0.04 -3.79
N VAL A 7 -8.95 -0.74 -3.68
CA VAL A 7 -8.83 -1.94 -2.85
C VAL A 7 -7.60 -1.87 -1.96
N ASN A 8 -7.75 -2.32 -0.72
CA ASN A 8 -6.66 -2.33 0.26
C ASN A 8 -5.86 -3.64 0.16
N THR A 9 -4.53 -3.55 0.13
CA THR A 9 -3.67 -4.74 -0.06
C THR A 9 -3.57 -5.64 1.17
N LEU A 10 -4.06 -5.20 2.33
CA LEU A 10 -4.15 -6.00 3.57
C LEU A 10 -5.03 -7.23 3.42
N LEU A 11 -5.87 -7.29 2.38
CA LEU A 11 -6.57 -8.52 1.97
C LEU A 11 -5.60 -9.66 1.59
N TRP A 12 -4.36 -9.33 1.22
CA TRP A 12 -3.33 -10.30 0.81
C TRP A 12 -2.06 -10.24 1.67
N THR A 13 -1.62 -9.06 2.10
CA THR A 13 -0.37 -8.90 2.85
C THR A 13 -0.35 -7.64 3.71
N ALA A 14 0.27 -7.73 4.90
CA ALA A 14 0.57 -6.60 5.78
C ALA A 14 1.93 -5.95 5.49
N GLY A 15 2.71 -6.54 4.57
CA GLY A 15 4.08 -6.15 4.28
C GLY A 15 4.32 -5.93 2.80
N PHE A 16 3.42 -5.21 2.11
CA PHE A 16 3.47 -5.10 0.65
C PHE A 16 4.87 -4.70 0.15
N GLY A 17 5.44 -5.51 -0.74
CA GLY A 17 6.82 -5.46 -1.18
C GLY A 17 7.02 -5.67 -2.68
N GLU A 18 8.25 -5.99 -3.08
CA GLU A 18 8.58 -6.23 -4.49
C GLU A 18 7.97 -7.53 -5.01
N GLU A 19 7.87 -8.53 -4.14
CA GLU A 19 7.27 -9.83 -4.41
C GLU A 19 5.77 -9.73 -4.73
N ASP A 20 5.11 -8.69 -4.26
CA ASP A 20 3.67 -8.48 -4.41
C ASP A 20 3.31 -7.65 -5.65
N LEU A 21 4.28 -7.06 -6.36
CA LEU A 21 4.02 -6.22 -7.54
C LEU A 21 3.13 -6.89 -8.61
N PRO A 22 3.25 -8.21 -8.89
CA PRO A 22 2.34 -8.88 -9.83
C PRO A 22 0.85 -8.82 -9.44
N LEU A 23 0.51 -8.53 -8.17
CA LEU A 23 -0.86 -8.34 -7.71
C LEU A 23 -1.51 -7.09 -8.33
N LEU A 24 -0.73 -6.06 -8.65
CA LEU A 24 -1.26 -4.80 -9.20
C LEU A 24 -1.94 -5.03 -10.55
N ALA A 25 -1.34 -5.82 -11.43
CA ALA A 25 -1.94 -6.20 -12.71
C ALA A 25 -3.28 -6.93 -12.53
N ARG A 26 -3.38 -7.81 -11.51
CA ARG A 26 -4.62 -8.52 -11.19
C ARG A 26 -5.69 -7.57 -10.67
N ILE A 27 -5.32 -6.66 -9.77
CA ILE A 27 -6.22 -5.64 -9.23
C ILE A 27 -6.78 -4.76 -10.35
N LYS A 28 -5.92 -4.33 -11.28
CA LYS A 28 -6.37 -3.58 -12.46
C LYS A 28 -7.33 -4.40 -13.31
N GLY A 29 -7.01 -5.67 -13.56
CA GLY A 29 -7.86 -6.61 -14.30
C GLY A 29 -9.22 -6.86 -13.66
N TRP A 30 -9.34 -6.73 -12.33
CA TRP A 30 -10.61 -6.81 -11.62
C TRP A 30 -11.46 -5.54 -11.71
N GLY A 31 -10.93 -4.46 -12.27
CA GLY A 31 -11.67 -3.21 -12.52
C GLY A 31 -11.50 -2.14 -11.45
N PHE A 32 -10.53 -2.27 -10.54
CA PHE A 32 -10.23 -1.21 -9.57
C PHE A 32 -9.46 -0.05 -10.21
N ASP A 33 -9.70 1.15 -9.69
CA ASP A 33 -9.06 2.40 -10.12
C ASP A 33 -7.76 2.69 -9.36
N GLY A 34 -7.55 2.04 -8.22
CA GLY A 34 -6.38 2.24 -7.40
C GLY A 34 -6.24 1.24 -6.26
N VAL A 35 -5.11 1.32 -5.59
CA VAL A 35 -4.79 0.49 -4.44
C VAL A 35 -4.41 1.33 -3.23
N GLU A 36 -4.76 0.82 -2.07
CA GLU A 36 -4.23 1.27 -0.80
C GLU A 36 -3.18 0.27 -0.32
N ILE A 37 -1.91 0.67 -0.40
CA ILE A 37 -0.76 -0.17 -0.04
C ILE A 37 -0.68 -0.29 1.48
N ALA A 38 -0.78 -1.52 2.00
CA ALA A 38 -0.64 -1.83 3.41
C ALA A 38 0.83 -2.13 3.78
N ARG A 39 1.40 -1.31 4.67
CA ARG A 39 2.80 -1.45 5.12
C ARG A 39 2.97 -0.94 6.56
N PHE A 40 3.60 -1.73 7.43
CA PHE A 40 3.81 -1.38 8.85
C PHE A 40 5.29 -1.24 9.28
N SER A 41 6.24 -1.51 8.37
CA SER A 41 7.67 -1.26 8.57
C SER A 41 8.25 -0.68 7.28
N PHE A 42 9.07 0.36 7.36
CA PHE A 42 9.58 1.05 6.17
C PHE A 42 11.05 0.76 5.86
N ASP A 43 11.71 -0.06 6.67
CA ASP A 43 13.07 -0.52 6.38
C ASP A 43 13.08 -1.29 5.06
N GLY A 44 13.92 -0.84 4.13
CA GLY A 44 14.02 -1.40 2.79
C GLY A 44 12.78 -1.21 1.91
N PHE A 45 11.86 -0.29 2.24
CA PHE A 45 10.62 -0.11 1.49
C PHE A 45 10.88 0.28 0.01
N PRO A 46 10.44 -0.52 -0.97
CA PRO A 46 10.80 -0.35 -2.38
C PRO A 46 9.92 0.69 -3.10
N ALA A 47 9.78 1.89 -2.52
CA ALA A 47 8.86 2.93 -2.97
C ALA A 47 8.98 3.27 -4.47
N GLY A 48 10.21 3.33 -4.99
CA GLY A 48 10.46 3.61 -6.40
C GLY A 48 9.93 2.54 -7.35
N LYS A 49 10.06 1.25 -6.98
CA LYS A 49 9.58 0.12 -7.77
C LYS A 49 8.05 0.03 -7.69
N ILE A 50 7.48 0.22 -6.50
CA ILE A 50 6.02 0.27 -6.31
C ILE A 50 5.40 1.40 -7.16
N ARG A 51 5.95 2.63 -7.10
CA ARG A 51 5.46 3.75 -7.91
C ARG A 51 5.49 3.43 -9.41
N ARG A 52 6.57 2.81 -9.89
CA ARG A 52 6.69 2.43 -11.30
C ARG A 52 5.64 1.40 -11.71
N ALA A 53 5.49 0.34 -10.92
CA ALA A 53 4.51 -0.71 -11.21
C ALA A 53 3.06 -0.18 -11.19
N LEU A 54 2.73 0.74 -10.27
CA LEU A 54 1.41 1.39 -10.25
C LEU A 54 1.16 2.25 -11.50
N ALA A 55 2.18 2.97 -11.97
CA ALA A 55 2.08 3.78 -13.17
C ALA A 55 1.93 2.89 -14.43
N ASP A 56 2.68 1.78 -14.49
CA ASP A 56 2.60 0.82 -15.60
C ASP A 56 1.19 0.22 -15.73
N GLU A 57 0.49 -0.01 -14.60
CA GLU A 57 -0.89 -0.53 -14.56
C GLU A 57 -1.98 0.57 -14.63
N GLY A 58 -1.59 1.85 -14.55
CA GLY A 58 -2.54 2.97 -14.49
C GLY A 58 -3.46 2.91 -13.26
N LEU A 59 -2.88 2.59 -12.09
CA LEU A 59 -3.55 2.54 -10.80
C LEU A 59 -3.22 3.77 -9.93
N GLY A 60 -4.23 4.33 -9.28
CA GLY A 60 -4.04 5.28 -8.19
C GLY A 60 -3.40 4.62 -6.96
N CYS A 61 -2.80 5.42 -6.08
CA CYS A 61 -2.12 4.94 -4.89
C CYS A 61 -2.52 5.73 -3.64
N THR A 62 -2.88 5.01 -2.58
CA THR A 62 -2.88 5.51 -1.21
C THR A 62 -2.03 4.57 -0.34
N LEU A 63 -1.72 4.98 0.89
CA LEU A 63 -0.91 4.20 1.83
C LEU A 63 -1.71 4.00 3.13
N CYS A 64 -1.87 2.74 3.54
CA CYS A 64 -2.41 2.35 4.84
C CYS A 64 -1.26 1.84 5.71
N TRP A 65 -1.11 2.46 6.88
CA TRP A 65 -0.10 2.12 7.87
C TRP A 65 -0.63 2.47 9.24
N ALA A 66 -0.04 1.87 10.27
CA ALA A 66 -0.39 2.13 11.66
C ALA A 66 0.87 2.20 12.51
N LEU A 67 0.87 3.15 13.44
CA LEU A 67 1.88 3.30 14.47
C LEU A 67 1.46 2.43 15.67
N THR A 68 2.22 1.37 15.94
CA THR A 68 1.92 0.41 17.01
C THR A 68 3.14 0.16 17.89
N GLY A 69 2.92 -0.36 19.11
CA GLY A 69 4.01 -0.68 20.04
C GLY A 69 4.86 0.54 20.38
N ALA A 70 6.18 0.41 20.20
CA ALA A 70 7.17 1.43 20.55
C ALA A 70 7.05 2.74 19.76
N VAL A 71 6.31 2.78 18.64
CA VAL A 71 6.12 4.01 17.84
C VAL A 71 4.74 4.65 18.06
N SER A 72 4.00 4.23 19.08
CA SER A 72 2.66 4.74 19.38
C SER A 72 2.70 6.21 19.84
N LEU A 73 2.00 7.09 19.12
CA LEU A 73 1.92 8.52 19.45
C LEU A 73 1.12 8.83 20.72
N VAL A 74 0.33 7.87 21.21
CA VAL A 74 -0.47 8.02 22.44
C VAL A 74 0.21 7.36 23.64
N SER A 75 1.45 6.90 23.47
CA SER A 75 2.23 6.39 24.60
C SER A 75 2.55 7.52 25.59
N GLY A 76 2.69 7.18 26.87
CA GLY A 76 3.19 8.12 27.87
C GLY A 76 4.72 8.32 27.80
N ASP A 77 5.40 7.57 26.93
CA ASP A 77 6.82 7.68 26.68
C ASP A 77 7.05 8.74 25.58
N PRO A 78 7.74 9.87 25.88
CA PRO A 78 8.01 10.91 24.91
C PRO A 78 9.16 10.60 23.94
N ALA A 79 9.86 9.46 24.12
CA ALA A 79 11.04 9.07 23.36
C ALA A 79 10.73 8.29 22.08
#